data_AF-A0A9E5DUA2-F1
#
_entry.id   AF-A0A9E5DUA2-F1
#
_cell.length_a   1.000
_cell.length_b   1.000
_cell.length_c   1.000
_cell.angle_alpha   90.00
_cell.angle_beta   90.00
_cell.angle_gamma   90.00
#
_symmetry.space_group_name_H-M   'P 1'
#
loop_
_entity.id
_entity.type
_entity.pdbx_description
1 polymer ?
#
loop_
_entity_poly.entity_id
_entity_poly.type
_entity_poly.pdbx_seq_one_letter_code
_entity_poly.pdbx_strand_id
1 'polypeptide(L)'
;MPNLNDLRQLLEENDATYASRFAGQSRPTRDLDTLDDMIATAQQVAGEARIAMAGSASQRQEVAKEAERQLELYRSERTLIVKAQAEGGGDLRDAMVLGARANGVFHRYARHFAGQSRSSRDGSVLADMVAELQKIIKSMRELHARQPNATSISDDIDVVDGRIQQFNDERKEIAKAQTECTQQEAASAMAGAANTVFAQYRTHFAEQARVSRRPELLARLIDGAGQIADRMKAFQIQGLCDEHNDRNIGIVQDRLAVYHTELAAIRAERQKAPLAQLVAELGAAANREFAIYTKQFSGQSRETRDLSQLSAILDRLDELERQMTRIDGANAPADNAGNLRIVRDTITLYCNEWDAISAVLNKGA
;
A
#
# COMPACT_ATOMS: atom_id res chain seq x y z
N MET A 1 14.46 -37.14 9.82
CA MET A 1 13.86 -38.04 8.83
C MET A 1 12.72 -37.29 8.18
N PRO A 2 12.61 -37.21 6.83
CA PRO A 2 11.61 -36.36 6.19
C PRO A 2 10.20 -36.88 6.45
N ASN A 3 9.34 -36.03 7.01
CA ASN A 3 7.93 -36.31 7.24
C ASN A 3 7.12 -35.81 6.03
N LEU A 4 6.21 -36.65 5.51
CA LEU A 4 5.40 -36.30 4.35
C LEU A 4 4.47 -35.11 4.57
N ASN A 5 4.00 -34.89 5.79
CA ASN A 5 3.14 -33.74 6.09
C ASN A 5 3.94 -32.43 6.01
N ASP A 6 5.17 -32.42 6.54
CA ASP A 6 6.05 -31.26 6.49
C ASP A 6 6.42 -30.92 5.03
N LEU A 7 6.65 -31.93 4.20
CA LEU A 7 6.90 -31.75 2.76
C LEU A 7 5.69 -31.17 2.01
N ARG A 8 4.47 -31.56 2.38
CA ARG A 8 3.24 -30.99 1.81
C ARG A 8 3.07 -29.53 2.22
N GLN A 9 3.31 -29.23 3.49
CA GLN A 9 3.26 -27.86 3.99
C GLN A 9 4.26 -26.96 3.25
N LEU A 10 5.50 -27.44 3.02
CA LEU A 10 6.49 -26.69 2.24
C LEU A 10 6.01 -26.38 0.81
N LEU A 11 5.33 -27.32 0.13
CA LEU A 11 4.77 -27.07 -1.20
C LEU A 11 3.62 -26.07 -1.18
N GLU A 12 2.76 -26.12 -0.16
CA GLU A 12 1.68 -25.16 0.04
C GLU A 12 2.22 -23.75 0.31
N GLU A 13 3.27 -23.64 1.14
CA GLU A 13 3.99 -22.38 1.39
C GLU A 13 4.64 -21.84 0.11
N ASN A 14 5.21 -22.72 -0.72
CA ASN A 14 5.81 -22.36 -2.00
C ASN A 14 4.77 -21.81 -2.98
N ASP A 15 3.61 -22.48 -3.11
CA ASP A 15 2.52 -22.01 -3.96
C ASP A 15 1.88 -20.73 -3.44
N ALA A 16 1.73 -20.58 -2.13
CA ALA A 16 1.30 -19.31 -1.52
C ALA A 16 2.29 -18.18 -1.82
N THR A 17 3.59 -18.48 -1.79
CA THR A 17 4.65 -17.53 -2.18
C THR A 17 4.57 -17.19 -3.67
N TYR A 18 4.35 -18.17 -4.54
CA TYR A 18 4.14 -17.92 -5.98
C TYR A 18 2.93 -17.02 -6.24
N ALA A 19 1.79 -17.37 -5.65
CA ALA A 19 0.55 -16.63 -5.80
C ALA A 19 0.66 -15.19 -5.28
N SER A 20 1.40 -14.97 -4.20
CA SER A 20 1.56 -13.63 -3.61
C SER A 20 2.61 -12.77 -4.31
N ARG A 21 3.74 -13.36 -4.75
CA ARG A 21 4.90 -12.62 -5.26
C ARG A 21 5.06 -12.63 -6.78
N PHE A 22 4.36 -13.51 -7.50
CA PHE A 22 4.55 -13.66 -8.94
C PHE A 22 3.23 -13.52 -9.72
N ALA A 23 2.12 -14.03 -9.19
CA ALA A 23 0.84 -13.91 -9.89
C ALA A 23 0.39 -12.44 -10.00
N GLY A 24 0.02 -12.01 -11.22
CA GLY A 24 -0.47 -10.66 -11.50
C GLY A 24 0.59 -9.55 -11.59
N GLN A 25 1.87 -9.85 -11.30
CA GLN A 25 2.95 -8.86 -11.43
C GLN A 25 3.57 -8.85 -12.83
N SER A 26 4.16 -7.73 -13.25
CA SER A 26 4.88 -7.66 -14.53
C SER A 26 6.20 -8.43 -14.45
N ARG A 27 6.49 -9.29 -15.43
CA ARG A 27 7.69 -10.15 -15.42
C ARG A 27 9.01 -9.40 -15.21
N PRO A 28 9.25 -8.22 -15.80
CA PRO A 28 10.51 -7.49 -15.61
C PRO A 28 10.77 -7.04 -14.16
N THR A 29 9.74 -6.91 -13.33
CA THR A 29 9.90 -6.43 -11.94
C THR A 29 10.06 -7.54 -10.92
N ARG A 30 9.90 -8.81 -11.32
CA ARG A 30 9.89 -9.95 -10.40
C ARG A 30 11.29 -10.35 -9.94
N ASP A 31 11.37 -10.87 -8.71
CA ASP A 31 12.63 -11.33 -8.12
C ASP A 31 13.05 -12.71 -8.62
N LEU A 32 14.25 -12.81 -9.18
CA LEU A 32 14.83 -14.08 -9.59
C LEU A 32 15.35 -14.87 -8.40
N ASP A 33 15.84 -14.23 -7.34
CA ASP A 33 16.43 -14.92 -6.19
C ASP A 33 15.35 -15.69 -5.42
N THR A 34 14.22 -15.03 -5.11
CA THR A 34 13.05 -15.72 -4.52
C THR A 34 12.59 -16.88 -5.40
N LEU A 35 12.55 -16.73 -6.73
CA LEU A 35 12.12 -17.81 -7.62
C LEU A 35 13.13 -18.96 -7.63
N ASP A 36 14.42 -18.67 -7.51
CA ASP A 36 15.49 -19.65 -7.40
C ASP A 36 15.41 -20.44 -6.09
N ASP A 37 15.09 -19.78 -4.98
CA ASP A 37 14.81 -20.44 -3.69
C ASP A 37 13.58 -21.36 -3.76
N MET A 38 12.51 -20.92 -4.44
CA MET A 38 11.31 -21.74 -4.64
C MET A 38 11.61 -22.96 -5.52
N ILE A 39 12.42 -22.80 -6.57
CA ILE A 39 12.92 -23.87 -7.44
C ILE A 39 13.77 -24.87 -6.63
N ALA A 40 14.66 -24.39 -5.77
CA ALA A 40 15.48 -25.23 -4.91
C ALA A 40 14.61 -26.03 -3.92
N THR A 41 13.62 -25.38 -3.31
CA THR A 41 12.67 -26.00 -2.37
C THR A 41 11.85 -27.10 -3.07
N ALA A 42 11.29 -26.84 -4.25
CA ALA A 42 10.54 -27.84 -5.02
C ALA A 42 11.42 -29.03 -5.45
N GLN A 43 12.68 -28.79 -5.83
CA GLN A 43 13.64 -29.86 -6.12
C GLN A 43 13.93 -30.73 -4.89
N GLN A 44 14.15 -30.09 -3.74
CA GLN A 44 14.39 -30.79 -2.49
C GLN A 44 13.20 -31.67 -2.12
N VAL A 45 11.97 -31.12 -2.15
CA VAL A 45 10.75 -31.88 -1.82
C VAL A 45 10.57 -33.05 -2.78
N ALA A 46 10.77 -32.86 -4.08
CA ALA A 46 10.68 -33.95 -5.07
C ALA A 46 11.66 -35.10 -4.79
N GLY A 47 12.88 -34.77 -4.32
CA GLY A 47 13.89 -35.75 -3.92
C GLY A 47 13.52 -36.46 -2.62
N GLU A 48 13.20 -35.72 -1.57
CA GLU A 48 12.92 -36.24 -0.23
C GLU A 48 11.63 -37.07 -0.18
N ALA A 49 10.60 -36.67 -0.93
CA ALA A 49 9.33 -37.41 -1.00
C ALA A 49 9.52 -38.85 -1.50
N ARG A 50 10.47 -39.08 -2.42
CA ARG A 50 10.73 -40.42 -2.98
C ARG A 50 11.43 -41.37 -2.00
N ILE A 51 12.24 -40.83 -1.08
CA ILE A 51 13.02 -41.62 -0.11
C ILE A 51 12.42 -41.61 1.30
N ALA A 52 11.33 -40.87 1.52
CA ALA A 52 10.65 -40.82 2.81
C ALA A 52 10.23 -42.23 3.25
N MET A 53 10.49 -42.58 4.51
CA MET A 53 10.05 -43.87 5.07
C MET A 53 8.61 -43.82 5.60
N ALA A 54 8.06 -42.62 5.81
CA ALA A 54 6.67 -42.41 6.21
C ALA A 54 5.71 -42.45 5.01
N GLY A 55 4.46 -42.85 5.26
CA GLY A 55 3.38 -42.94 4.27
C GLY A 55 3.44 -44.14 3.32
N SER A 56 2.41 -44.26 2.49
CA SER A 56 2.36 -45.26 1.42
C SER A 56 3.18 -44.83 0.20
N ALA A 57 3.57 -45.79 -0.64
CA ALA A 57 4.27 -45.50 -1.89
C ALA A 57 3.47 -44.56 -2.82
N SER A 58 2.14 -44.68 -2.83
CA SER A 58 1.25 -43.79 -3.59
C SER A 58 1.32 -42.35 -3.06
N GLN A 59 1.24 -42.15 -1.74
CA GLN A 59 1.30 -40.82 -1.13
C GLN A 59 2.66 -40.14 -1.37
N ARG A 60 3.75 -40.90 -1.31
CA ARG A 60 5.09 -40.40 -1.68
C ARG A 60 5.16 -39.97 -3.14
N GLN A 61 4.59 -40.78 -4.03
CA GLN A 61 4.57 -40.49 -5.45
C GLN A 61 3.69 -39.27 -5.79
N GLU A 62 2.58 -39.06 -5.09
CA GLU A 62 1.74 -37.87 -5.23
C GLU A 62 2.50 -36.60 -4.85
N VAL A 63 3.15 -36.58 -3.68
CA VAL A 63 3.91 -35.40 -3.23
C VAL A 63 5.08 -35.11 -4.17
N ALA A 64 5.79 -36.14 -4.63
CA ALA A 64 6.87 -35.97 -5.60
C ALA A 64 6.37 -35.40 -6.94
N LYS A 65 5.23 -35.88 -7.45
CA LYS A 65 4.62 -35.37 -8.69
C LYS A 65 4.17 -33.92 -8.57
N GLU A 66 3.60 -33.53 -7.43
CA GLU A 66 3.20 -32.14 -7.22
C GLU A 66 4.42 -31.22 -7.17
N ALA A 67 5.48 -31.63 -6.45
CA ALA A 67 6.74 -30.90 -6.42
C ALA A 67 7.38 -30.76 -7.82
N GLU A 68 7.34 -31.81 -8.64
CA GLU A 68 7.80 -31.77 -10.04
C GLU A 68 6.98 -30.80 -10.90
N ARG A 69 5.66 -30.74 -10.71
CA ARG A 69 4.79 -29.79 -11.42
C ARG A 69 5.12 -28.35 -11.05
N GLN A 70 5.22 -28.04 -9.76
CA GLN A 70 5.63 -26.71 -9.30
C GLN A 70 7.01 -26.34 -9.84
N LEU A 71 7.96 -27.29 -9.83
CA LEU A 71 9.30 -27.08 -10.34
C LEU A 71 9.32 -26.73 -11.84
N GLU A 72 8.53 -27.42 -12.66
CA GLU A 72 8.40 -27.13 -14.08
C GLU A 72 7.83 -25.73 -14.32
N LEU A 73 6.76 -25.38 -13.59
CA LEU A 73 6.15 -24.05 -13.64
C LEU A 73 7.18 -22.96 -13.33
N TYR A 74 7.90 -23.08 -12.21
CA TYR A 74 8.83 -22.05 -11.76
C TYR A 74 10.05 -21.91 -12.68
N ARG A 75 10.59 -23.01 -13.22
CA ARG A 75 11.69 -22.96 -14.20
C ARG A 75 11.28 -22.30 -15.51
N SER A 76 10.08 -22.60 -15.99
CA SER A 76 9.51 -21.96 -17.18
C SER A 76 9.34 -20.45 -16.94
N GLU A 77 8.74 -20.08 -15.81
CA GLU A 77 8.53 -18.67 -15.46
C GLU A 77 9.86 -17.93 -15.27
N ARG A 78 10.87 -18.55 -14.66
CA ARG A 78 12.22 -17.98 -14.52
C ARG A 78 12.81 -17.62 -15.88
N THR A 79 12.68 -18.52 -16.86
CA THR A 79 13.19 -18.30 -18.22
C THR A 79 12.49 -17.09 -18.88
N LEU A 80 11.17 -16.99 -18.69
CA LEU A 80 10.39 -15.87 -19.22
C LEU A 80 10.73 -14.55 -18.52
N ILE A 81 10.96 -14.58 -17.21
CA ILE A 81 11.39 -13.40 -16.44
C ILE A 81 12.77 -12.96 -16.91
N VAL A 82 13.76 -13.85 -16.96
CA VAL A 82 15.12 -13.52 -17.45
C VAL A 82 15.07 -12.89 -18.83
N LYS A 83 14.27 -13.46 -19.74
CA LYS A 83 14.09 -12.92 -21.09
C LYS A 83 13.48 -11.51 -21.05
N ALA A 84 12.36 -11.33 -20.35
CA ALA A 84 11.70 -10.03 -20.22
C ALA A 84 12.60 -8.99 -19.54
N GLN A 85 13.42 -9.42 -18.59
CA GLN A 85 14.38 -8.62 -17.85
C GLN A 85 15.60 -8.21 -18.69
N ALA A 86 16.04 -9.07 -19.61
CA ALA A 86 17.11 -8.78 -20.55
C ALA A 86 16.64 -7.88 -21.70
N GLU A 87 15.42 -8.08 -22.18
CA GLU A 87 14.79 -7.26 -23.23
C GLU A 87 14.39 -5.87 -22.72
N GLY A 88 14.03 -5.74 -21.44
CA GLY A 88 13.59 -4.48 -20.84
C GLY A 88 14.70 -3.50 -20.43
N GLY A 89 15.89 -3.99 -20.08
CA GLY A 89 16.93 -3.16 -19.44
C GLY A 89 16.50 -2.59 -18.07
N GLY A 90 17.38 -1.80 -17.43
CA GLY A 90 17.12 -1.22 -16.10
C GLY A 90 16.01 -0.17 -16.09
N ASP A 91 16.04 0.75 -17.05
CA ASP A 91 15.09 1.88 -17.09
C ASP A 91 13.63 1.44 -17.32
N LEU A 92 13.35 0.36 -18.09
CA LEU A 92 11.98 -0.15 -18.21
C LEU A 92 11.47 -0.77 -16.91
N ARG A 93 12.35 -1.39 -16.11
CA ARG A 93 11.95 -1.89 -14.79
C ARG A 93 11.61 -0.74 -13.86
N ASP A 94 12.42 0.30 -13.84
CA ASP A 94 12.15 1.50 -13.06
C ASP A 94 10.83 2.16 -13.50
N ALA A 95 10.56 2.21 -14.81
CA ALA A 95 9.30 2.71 -15.34
C ALA A 95 8.10 1.88 -14.87
N MET A 96 8.20 0.54 -14.92
CA MET A 96 7.14 -0.35 -14.41
C MET A 96 6.90 -0.20 -12.91
N VAL A 97 7.95 -0.01 -12.12
CA VAL A 97 7.84 0.28 -10.69
C VAL A 97 7.08 1.60 -10.47
N LEU A 98 7.39 2.64 -11.25
CA LEU A 98 6.67 3.90 -11.18
C LEU A 98 5.20 3.76 -11.60
N GLY A 99 4.91 2.97 -12.64
CA GLY A 99 3.55 2.66 -13.07
C GLY A 99 2.74 1.96 -11.98
N ALA A 100 3.32 0.94 -11.35
CA ALA A 100 2.69 0.26 -10.20
C ALA A 100 2.41 1.22 -9.03
N ARG A 101 3.35 2.13 -8.73
CA ARG A 101 3.14 3.16 -7.70
C ARG A 101 2.02 4.12 -8.07
N ALA A 102 1.93 4.57 -9.33
CA ALA A 102 0.83 5.40 -9.79
C ALA A 102 -0.52 4.69 -9.62
N ASN A 103 -0.59 3.40 -9.99
CA ASN A 103 -1.79 2.59 -9.79
C ASN A 103 -2.18 2.50 -8.31
N GLY A 104 -1.22 2.33 -7.40
CA GLY A 104 -1.47 2.38 -5.96
C GLY A 104 -2.17 3.68 -5.52
N VAL A 105 -1.75 4.83 -6.07
CA VAL A 105 -2.42 6.12 -5.83
C VAL A 105 -3.84 6.14 -6.40
N PHE A 106 -4.07 5.52 -7.57
CA PHE A 106 -5.42 5.41 -8.14
C PHE A 106 -6.34 4.54 -7.27
N HIS A 107 -5.85 3.41 -6.74
CA HIS A 107 -6.62 2.59 -5.80
C HIS A 107 -6.90 3.36 -4.51
N ARG A 108 -5.94 4.15 -3.98
CA ARG A 108 -6.19 5.01 -2.82
C ARG A 108 -7.35 5.96 -3.06
N TYR A 109 -7.51 6.48 -4.29
CA TYR A 109 -8.64 7.35 -4.62
C TYR A 109 -9.97 6.58 -4.48
N ALA A 110 -10.05 5.38 -5.06
CA ALA A 110 -11.23 4.54 -4.98
C ALA A 110 -11.60 4.22 -3.52
N ARG A 111 -10.61 3.87 -2.68
CA ARG A 111 -10.84 3.53 -1.26
C ARG A 111 -11.34 4.69 -0.42
N HIS A 112 -10.82 5.90 -0.66
CA HIS A 112 -11.09 7.07 0.19
C HIS A 112 -12.24 7.95 -0.28
N PHE A 113 -12.60 7.92 -1.56
CA PHE A 113 -13.58 8.84 -2.13
C PHE A 113 -14.84 8.18 -2.71
N ALA A 114 -14.84 6.86 -2.93
CA ALA A 114 -16.04 6.17 -3.40
C ALA A 114 -17.17 6.27 -2.35
N GLY A 115 -18.40 6.57 -2.80
CA GLY A 115 -19.60 6.60 -1.95
C GLY A 115 -19.72 7.80 -1.00
N GLN A 116 -18.73 8.69 -0.91
CA GLN A 116 -18.81 9.86 -0.03
C GLN A 116 -19.39 11.09 -0.73
N SER A 117 -20.20 11.90 -0.03
CA SER A 117 -20.64 13.21 -0.55
C SER A 117 -19.45 14.15 -0.74
N ARG A 118 -19.46 14.95 -1.82
CA ARG A 118 -18.41 15.96 -2.06
C ARG A 118 -18.27 16.97 -0.93
N SER A 119 -19.36 17.31 -0.26
CA SER A 119 -19.32 18.27 0.86
C SER A 119 -18.52 17.76 2.06
N SER A 120 -18.47 16.44 2.32
CA SER A 120 -17.79 15.85 3.48
C SER A 120 -16.41 15.27 3.20
N ARG A 121 -15.95 15.28 1.95
CA ARG A 121 -14.64 14.74 1.54
C ARG A 121 -13.48 15.60 2.04
N ASP A 122 -12.40 14.95 2.45
CA ASP A 122 -11.14 15.61 2.82
C ASP A 122 -10.30 15.92 1.57
N GLY A 123 -10.37 17.17 1.09
CA GLY A 123 -9.60 17.65 -0.06
C GLY A 123 -8.08 17.64 0.16
N SER A 124 -7.59 17.54 1.41
CA SER A 124 -6.17 17.47 1.72
C SER A 124 -5.54 16.14 1.29
N VAL A 125 -6.32 15.05 1.34
CA VAL A 125 -5.87 13.73 0.85
C VAL A 125 -5.66 13.77 -0.66
N LEU A 126 -6.56 14.41 -1.43
CA LEU A 126 -6.36 14.59 -2.87
C LEU A 126 -5.13 15.46 -3.18
N ALA A 127 -4.88 16.49 -2.39
CA ALA A 127 -3.69 17.33 -2.56
C ALA A 127 -2.39 16.52 -2.39
N ASP A 128 -2.33 15.63 -1.39
CA ASP A 128 -1.20 14.72 -1.15
C ASP A 128 -1.03 13.73 -2.32
N MET A 129 -2.13 13.15 -2.81
CA MET A 129 -2.12 12.23 -3.95
C MET A 129 -1.64 12.92 -5.24
N VAL A 130 -2.09 14.14 -5.51
CA VAL A 130 -1.60 14.95 -6.65
C VAL A 130 -0.10 15.22 -6.52
N ALA A 131 0.37 15.63 -5.33
CA ALA A 131 1.78 15.92 -5.10
C ALA A 131 2.67 14.66 -5.29
N GLU A 132 2.15 13.48 -4.98
CA GLU A 132 2.82 12.22 -5.27
C GLU A 132 2.85 11.88 -6.75
N LEU A 133 1.71 11.93 -7.44
CA LEU A 133 1.64 11.68 -8.88
C LEU A 133 2.57 12.63 -9.64
N GLN A 134 2.71 13.88 -9.21
CA GLN A 134 3.66 14.85 -9.77
C GLN A 134 5.13 14.42 -9.61
N LYS A 135 5.49 13.73 -8.51
CA LYS A 135 6.84 13.17 -8.35
C LYS A 135 7.05 11.94 -9.22
N ILE A 136 6.03 11.08 -9.30
CA ILE A 136 6.05 9.87 -10.13
C ILE A 136 6.21 10.27 -11.61
N ILE A 137 5.38 11.17 -12.12
CA ILE A 137 5.42 11.58 -13.52
C ILE A 137 6.71 12.31 -13.87
N LYS A 138 7.28 13.10 -12.95
CA LYS A 138 8.61 13.68 -13.15
C LYS A 138 9.65 12.59 -13.39
N SER A 139 9.65 11.54 -12.57
CA SER A 139 10.59 10.42 -12.67
C SER A 139 10.34 9.59 -13.96
N MET A 140 9.08 9.39 -14.34
CA MET A 140 8.72 8.73 -15.60
C MET A 140 9.22 9.52 -16.81
N ARG A 141 9.06 10.85 -16.82
CA ARG A 141 9.57 11.72 -17.89
C ARG A 141 11.10 11.69 -17.99
N GLU A 142 11.81 11.63 -16.86
CA GLU A 142 13.27 11.45 -16.83
C GLU A 142 13.71 10.09 -17.40
N LEU A 143 12.93 9.03 -17.20
CA LEU A 143 13.17 7.72 -17.82
C LEU A 143 12.84 7.74 -19.32
N HIS A 144 11.71 8.32 -19.70
CA HIS A 144 11.32 8.45 -21.10
C HIS A 144 12.36 9.26 -21.91
N ALA A 145 12.96 10.30 -21.31
CA ALA A 145 14.05 11.03 -21.95
C ALA A 145 15.29 10.16 -22.24
N ARG A 146 15.55 9.13 -21.41
CA ARG A 146 16.61 8.14 -21.64
C ARG A 146 16.19 7.03 -22.61
N GLN A 147 14.89 6.75 -22.68
CA GLN A 147 14.30 5.72 -23.54
C GLN A 147 13.12 6.27 -24.37
N PRO A 148 13.38 7.16 -25.34
CA PRO A 148 12.32 7.87 -26.06
C PRO A 148 11.45 6.96 -26.94
N ASN A 149 11.97 5.79 -27.32
CA ASN A 149 11.25 4.82 -28.17
C ASN A 149 10.39 3.84 -27.37
N ALA A 150 10.40 3.91 -26.02
CA ALA A 150 9.60 3.04 -25.18
C ALA A 150 8.17 3.58 -25.05
N THR A 151 7.27 3.14 -25.95
CA THR A 151 5.87 3.58 -25.99
C THR A 151 5.15 3.36 -24.66
N SER A 152 5.42 2.26 -23.96
CA SER A 152 4.80 1.97 -22.67
C SER A 152 5.05 3.05 -21.62
N ILE A 153 6.22 3.70 -21.62
CA ILE A 153 6.51 4.79 -20.69
C ILE A 153 5.69 6.04 -21.05
N SER A 154 5.54 6.33 -22.35
CA SER A 154 4.72 7.46 -22.81
C SER A 154 3.25 7.25 -22.46
N ASP A 155 2.71 6.05 -22.68
CA ASP A 155 1.32 5.72 -22.36
C ASP A 155 1.05 5.87 -20.85
N ASP A 156 1.97 5.40 -20.00
CA ASP A 156 1.88 5.56 -18.54
C ASP A 156 1.92 7.04 -18.12
N ILE A 157 2.75 7.87 -18.76
CA ILE A 157 2.82 9.32 -18.52
C ILE A 157 1.46 9.97 -18.81
N ASP A 158 0.84 9.65 -19.95
CA ASP A 158 -0.45 10.22 -20.35
C ASP A 158 -1.57 9.83 -19.37
N VAL A 159 -1.58 8.57 -18.91
CA VAL A 159 -2.53 8.11 -17.89
C VAL A 159 -2.34 8.87 -16.59
N VAL A 160 -1.11 9.07 -16.13
CA VAL A 160 -0.82 9.80 -14.88
C VAL A 160 -1.18 11.28 -15.00
N ASP A 161 -0.86 11.95 -16.11
CA ASP A 161 -1.25 13.34 -16.36
C ASP A 161 -2.78 13.51 -16.33
N GLY A 162 -3.52 12.61 -17.01
CA GLY A 162 -4.98 12.61 -16.99
C GLY A 162 -5.56 12.46 -15.58
N ARG A 163 -4.94 11.62 -14.75
CA ARG A 163 -5.37 11.42 -13.35
C ARG A 163 -5.04 12.60 -12.45
N ILE A 164 -3.89 13.26 -12.64
CA ILE A 164 -3.56 14.52 -11.96
C ILE A 164 -4.63 15.58 -12.25
N GLN A 165 -5.02 15.72 -13.52
CA GLN A 165 -6.05 16.67 -13.91
C GLN A 165 -7.39 16.34 -13.25
N GLN A 166 -7.81 15.07 -13.32
CA GLN A 166 -9.04 14.59 -12.69
C GLN A 166 -9.08 14.92 -11.19
N PHE A 167 -8.00 14.66 -10.45
CA PHE A 167 -7.95 14.91 -9.01
C PHE A 167 -7.96 16.41 -8.69
N ASN A 168 -7.30 17.24 -9.50
CA ASN A 168 -7.36 18.69 -9.31
C ASN A 168 -8.76 19.26 -9.58
N ASP A 169 -9.47 18.74 -10.57
CA ASP A 169 -10.84 19.16 -10.85
C ASP A 169 -11.79 18.69 -9.75
N GLU A 170 -11.65 17.45 -9.25
CA GLU A 170 -12.43 16.97 -8.10
C GLU A 170 -12.18 17.83 -6.84
N ARG A 171 -10.94 18.30 -6.61
CA ARG A 171 -10.65 19.24 -5.50
C ARG A 171 -11.42 20.55 -5.63
N LYS A 172 -11.55 21.10 -6.85
CA LYS A 172 -12.34 22.32 -7.09
C LYS A 172 -13.82 22.05 -6.82
N GLU A 173 -14.34 20.92 -7.27
CA GLU A 173 -15.73 20.52 -7.05
C GLU A 173 -16.05 20.27 -5.58
N ILE A 174 -15.13 19.68 -4.80
CA ILE A 174 -15.26 19.54 -3.35
C ILE A 174 -15.31 20.92 -2.68
N ALA A 175 -14.38 21.81 -3.01
CA ALA A 175 -14.35 23.16 -2.45
C ALA A 175 -15.65 23.93 -2.77
N LYS A 176 -16.12 23.82 -4.02
CA LYS A 176 -17.39 24.40 -4.45
C LYS A 176 -18.58 23.82 -3.67
N ALA A 177 -18.69 22.50 -3.59
CA ALA A 177 -19.76 21.84 -2.84
C ALA A 177 -19.78 22.28 -1.36
N GLN A 178 -18.60 22.42 -0.73
CA GLN A 178 -18.49 22.91 0.65
C GLN A 178 -18.89 24.37 0.85
N THR A 179 -18.86 25.18 -0.21
CA THR A 179 -19.32 26.58 -0.17
C THR A 179 -20.80 26.75 -0.49
N GLU A 180 -21.40 25.80 -1.23
CA GLU A 180 -22.80 25.87 -1.66
C GLU A 180 -23.78 25.27 -0.64
N CYS A 181 -23.30 24.52 0.36
CA CYS A 181 -24.11 24.02 1.47
C CYS A 181 -24.55 25.16 2.41
N THR A 182 -25.65 24.94 3.15
CA THR A 182 -26.01 25.82 4.27
C THR A 182 -24.91 25.79 5.34
N GLN A 183 -24.82 26.83 6.18
CA GLN A 183 -23.80 26.88 7.24
C GLN A 183 -23.89 25.69 8.21
N GLN A 184 -25.10 25.19 8.49
CA GLN A 184 -25.31 24.04 9.38
C GLN A 184 -24.88 22.71 8.73
N GLU A 185 -25.18 22.52 7.44
CA GLU A 185 -24.67 21.39 6.67
C GLU A 185 -23.15 21.44 6.52
N ALA A 186 -22.59 22.63 6.30
CA ALA A 186 -21.15 22.83 6.21
C ALA A 186 -20.44 22.52 7.54
N ALA A 187 -21.00 22.95 8.68
CA ALA A 187 -20.47 22.60 10.01
C ALA A 187 -20.52 21.09 10.26
N SER A 188 -21.62 20.43 9.89
CA SER A 188 -21.77 18.97 9.99
C SER A 188 -20.76 18.24 9.09
N ALA A 189 -20.54 18.74 7.86
CA ALA A 189 -19.55 18.21 6.93
C ALA A 189 -18.12 18.35 7.47
N MET A 190 -17.80 19.49 8.09
CA MET A 190 -16.50 19.71 8.75
C MET A 190 -16.29 18.76 9.93
N ALA A 191 -17.34 18.45 10.71
CA ALA A 191 -17.25 17.45 11.77
C ALA A 191 -16.98 16.04 11.21
N GLY A 192 -17.61 15.69 10.09
CA GLY A 192 -17.31 14.47 9.33
C GLY A 192 -15.85 14.42 8.87
N ALA A 193 -15.34 15.51 8.28
CA ALA A 193 -13.95 15.61 7.87
C ALA A 193 -12.97 15.48 9.05
N ALA A 194 -13.27 16.09 10.20
CA ALA A 194 -12.46 15.95 11.41
C ALA A 194 -12.39 14.48 11.88
N ASN A 195 -13.51 13.77 11.86
CA ASN A 195 -13.55 12.36 12.22
C ASN A 195 -12.71 11.50 11.27
N THR A 196 -12.69 11.82 9.97
CA THR A 196 -11.80 11.17 8.99
C THR A 196 -10.33 11.40 9.34
N VAL A 197 -9.93 12.64 9.68
CA VAL A 197 -8.56 12.96 10.11
C VAL A 197 -8.19 12.18 11.40
N PHE A 198 -9.12 12.08 12.35
CA PHE A 198 -8.90 11.30 13.58
C PHE A 198 -8.80 9.79 13.32
N ALA A 199 -9.60 9.27 12.39
CA ALA A 199 -9.51 7.88 11.97
C ALA A 199 -8.15 7.60 11.32
N GLN A 200 -7.68 8.47 10.43
CA GLN A 200 -6.34 8.35 9.83
C GLN A 200 -5.24 8.37 10.90
N TYR A 201 -5.33 9.26 11.90
CA TYR A 201 -4.38 9.24 13.01
C TYR A 201 -4.36 7.89 13.73
N ARG A 202 -5.53 7.35 14.09
CA ARG A 202 -5.62 6.03 14.73
C ARG A 202 -5.02 4.94 13.84
N THR A 203 -5.36 4.94 12.56
CA THR A 203 -4.87 3.95 11.58
C THR A 203 -3.36 3.93 11.47
N HIS A 204 -2.69 5.10 11.48
CA HIS A 204 -1.26 5.18 11.15
C HIS A 204 -0.33 5.34 12.36
N PHE A 205 -0.84 5.84 13.50
CA PHE A 205 0.00 6.22 14.64
C PHE A 205 -0.32 5.43 15.91
N ALA A 206 -1.54 4.91 16.08
CA ALA A 206 -1.84 4.10 17.26
C ALA A 206 -1.05 2.79 17.21
N GLU A 207 -0.51 2.36 18.34
CA GLU A 207 0.16 1.05 18.53
C GLU A 207 1.40 0.78 17.66
N GLN A 208 1.88 1.75 16.88
CA GLN A 208 3.10 1.62 16.07
C GLN A 208 4.34 2.10 16.82
N ALA A 209 5.53 1.59 16.51
CA ALA A 209 6.76 2.19 17.05
C ALA A 209 6.96 3.61 16.49
N ARG A 210 7.37 4.57 17.31
CA ARG A 210 7.56 5.97 16.84
C ARG A 210 8.59 6.08 15.73
N VAL A 211 9.64 5.27 15.77
CA VAL A 211 10.67 5.21 14.72
C VAL A 211 10.08 4.89 13.34
N SER A 212 9.09 3.99 13.25
CA SER A 212 8.47 3.58 11.98
C SER A 212 7.36 4.52 11.48
N ARG A 213 6.91 5.47 12.32
CA ARG A 213 5.85 6.44 11.96
C ARG A 213 6.41 7.57 11.11
N ARG A 214 5.74 7.91 10.00
CA ARG A 214 6.18 8.98 9.10
C ARG A 214 5.82 10.38 9.66
N PRO A 215 6.79 11.25 9.98
CA PRO A 215 6.53 12.57 10.54
C PRO A 215 5.72 13.48 9.60
N GLU A 216 5.96 13.40 8.29
CA GLU A 216 5.28 14.27 7.33
C GLU A 216 3.79 13.93 7.19
N LEU A 217 3.39 12.68 7.45
CA LEU A 217 1.98 12.32 7.49
C LEU A 217 1.28 12.98 8.68
N LEU A 218 1.90 12.97 9.87
CA LEU A 218 1.31 13.62 11.05
C LEU A 218 1.25 15.13 10.89
N ALA A 219 2.30 15.74 10.30
CA ALA A 219 2.28 17.16 9.96
C ALA A 219 1.11 17.51 9.04
N ARG A 220 0.85 16.70 8.01
CA ARG A 220 -0.33 16.88 7.14
C ARG A 220 -1.65 16.76 7.91
N LEU A 221 -1.77 15.75 8.79
CA LEU A 221 -2.99 15.57 9.61
C LEU A 221 -3.24 16.79 10.52
N ILE A 222 -2.17 17.37 11.07
CA ILE A 222 -2.22 18.61 11.84
C ILE A 222 -2.70 19.76 10.97
N ASP A 223 -2.11 19.96 9.78
CA ASP A 223 -2.50 21.03 8.87
C ASP A 223 -3.97 20.91 8.45
N GLY A 224 -4.42 19.68 8.14
CA GLY A 224 -5.82 19.40 7.79
C GLY A 224 -6.79 19.67 8.95
N ALA A 225 -6.47 19.18 10.15
CA ALA A 225 -7.27 19.48 11.35
C ALA A 225 -7.31 20.98 11.67
N GLY A 226 -6.19 21.69 11.46
CA GLY A 226 -6.12 23.15 11.62
C GLY A 226 -7.06 23.88 10.66
N GLN A 227 -7.03 23.53 9.37
CA GLN A 227 -7.92 24.10 8.36
C GLN A 227 -9.40 23.85 8.69
N ILE A 228 -9.73 22.64 9.18
CA ILE A 228 -11.09 22.31 9.60
C ILE A 228 -11.52 23.19 10.80
N ALA A 229 -10.66 23.33 11.81
CA ALA A 229 -10.95 24.18 12.97
C ALA A 229 -11.14 25.65 12.58
N ASP A 230 -10.29 26.18 11.69
CA ASP A 230 -10.40 27.55 11.20
C ASP A 230 -11.70 27.76 10.41
N ARG A 231 -12.11 26.77 9.61
CA ARG A 231 -13.38 26.84 8.88
C ARG A 231 -14.59 26.79 9.81
N MET A 232 -14.58 25.93 10.83
CA MET A 232 -15.64 25.87 11.84
C MET A 232 -15.76 27.19 12.62
N LYS A 233 -14.64 27.83 12.97
CA LYS A 233 -14.62 29.16 13.60
C LYS A 233 -15.14 30.25 12.66
N ALA A 234 -14.81 30.18 11.37
CA ALA A 234 -15.32 31.13 10.40
C ALA A 234 -16.86 31.09 10.33
N PHE A 235 -17.49 29.93 10.49
CA PHE A 235 -18.95 29.84 10.58
C PHE A 235 -19.51 30.56 11.82
N GLN A 236 -18.85 30.46 12.99
CA GLN A 236 -19.25 31.22 14.18
C GLN A 236 -19.20 32.74 13.93
N ILE A 237 -18.10 33.22 13.31
CA ILE A 237 -17.94 34.64 12.96
C ILE A 237 -19.04 35.10 11.99
N GLN A 238 -19.48 34.21 11.10
CA GLN A 238 -20.56 34.47 10.15
C GLN A 238 -21.98 34.31 10.74
N GLY A 239 -22.09 34.13 12.07
CA GLY A 239 -23.37 34.12 12.78
C GLY A 239 -23.96 32.74 13.09
N LEU A 240 -23.22 31.64 12.84
CA LEU A 240 -23.65 30.30 13.27
C LEU A 240 -23.51 30.17 14.80
N CYS A 241 -24.64 30.24 15.51
CA CYS A 241 -24.73 29.98 16.94
C CYS A 241 -25.21 28.53 17.18
N ASP A 242 -24.28 27.57 17.17
CA ASP A 242 -24.56 26.14 17.36
C ASP A 242 -23.60 25.52 18.38
N GLU A 243 -24.14 25.04 19.51
CA GLU A 243 -23.36 24.40 20.57
C GLU A 243 -22.62 23.15 20.11
N HIS A 244 -23.14 22.45 19.09
CA HIS A 244 -22.47 21.27 18.55
C HIS A 244 -21.19 21.68 17.81
N ASN A 245 -21.24 22.76 17.02
CA ASN A 245 -20.07 23.31 16.36
C ASN A 245 -19.01 23.77 17.39
N ASP A 246 -19.42 24.45 18.46
CA ASP A 246 -18.51 24.89 19.53
C ASP A 246 -17.77 23.73 20.18
N ARG A 247 -18.51 22.66 20.52
CA ARG A 247 -17.93 21.42 21.08
C ARG A 247 -16.97 20.75 20.10
N ASN A 248 -17.33 20.68 18.81
CA ASN A 248 -16.48 20.09 17.78
C ASN A 248 -15.17 20.86 17.61
N ILE A 249 -15.21 22.20 17.63
CA ILE A 249 -14.01 23.04 17.60
C ILE A 249 -13.10 22.72 18.78
N GLY A 250 -13.64 22.59 19.99
CA GLY A 250 -12.89 22.20 21.18
C GLY A 250 -12.19 20.85 21.02
N ILE A 251 -12.92 19.83 20.56
CA ILE A 251 -12.35 18.49 20.31
C ILE A 251 -11.20 18.55 19.30
N VAL A 252 -11.36 19.29 18.20
CA VAL A 252 -10.30 19.42 17.18
C VAL A 252 -9.07 20.11 17.74
N GLN A 253 -9.23 21.17 18.54
CA GLN A 253 -8.12 21.87 19.18
C GLN A 253 -7.37 20.98 20.19
N ASP A 254 -8.08 20.22 21.01
CA ASP A 254 -7.48 19.28 21.95
C ASP A 254 -6.65 18.22 21.22
N ARG A 255 -7.19 17.68 20.10
CA ARG A 255 -6.47 16.71 19.27
C ARG A 255 -5.24 17.33 18.59
N LEU A 256 -5.33 18.56 18.11
CA LEU A 256 -4.19 19.27 17.53
C LEU A 256 -3.03 19.39 18.54
N ALA A 257 -3.31 19.75 19.80
CA ALA A 257 -2.29 19.84 20.84
C ALA A 257 -1.58 18.49 21.08
N VAL A 258 -2.35 17.40 21.11
CA VAL A 258 -1.80 16.03 21.22
C VAL A 258 -0.93 15.70 20.01
N TYR A 259 -1.40 15.99 18.80
CA TYR A 259 -0.67 15.67 17.57
C TYR A 259 0.63 16.45 17.43
N HIS A 260 0.66 17.74 17.80
CA HIS A 260 1.88 18.53 17.82
C HIS A 260 2.94 17.95 18.78
N THR A 261 2.51 17.56 19.98
CA THR A 261 3.39 16.92 20.98
C THR A 261 3.95 15.61 20.44
N GLU A 262 3.09 14.77 19.86
CA GLU A 262 3.51 13.49 19.29
C GLU A 262 4.43 13.66 18.07
N LEU A 263 4.20 14.66 17.22
CA LEU A 263 5.10 14.98 16.10
C LEU A 263 6.50 15.34 16.58
N ALA A 264 6.62 16.14 17.64
CA ALA A 264 7.91 16.48 18.23
C ALA A 264 8.61 15.23 18.78
N ALA A 265 7.87 14.36 19.48
CA ALA A 265 8.40 13.10 20.02
C ALA A 265 8.89 12.17 18.91
N ILE A 266 8.11 11.96 17.84
CA ILE A 266 8.49 11.14 16.68
C ILE A 266 9.77 11.69 16.04
N ARG A 267 9.84 13.01 15.79
CA ARG A 267 11.03 13.64 15.20
C ARG A 267 12.27 13.43 16.08
N ALA A 268 12.14 13.64 17.39
CA ALA A 268 13.24 13.46 18.33
C ALA A 268 13.74 12.01 18.39
N GLU A 269 12.82 11.03 18.33
CA GLU A 269 13.18 9.61 18.35
C GLU A 269 13.85 9.19 17.05
N ARG A 270 13.31 9.60 15.90
CA ARG A 270 13.89 9.32 14.59
C ARG A 270 15.26 9.96 14.39
N GLN A 271 15.48 11.16 14.92
CA GLN A 271 16.78 11.82 14.84
C GLN A 271 17.89 11.03 15.58
N LYS A 272 17.52 10.29 16.62
CA LYS A 272 18.45 9.47 17.41
C LYS A 272 18.65 8.06 16.84
N ALA A 273 17.70 7.57 16.06
CA ALA A 273 17.74 6.21 15.51
C ALA A 273 18.76 6.09 14.37
N PRO A 274 19.70 5.14 14.41
CA PRO A 274 20.55 4.81 13.27
C PRO A 274 19.72 4.37 12.07
N LEU A 275 20.21 4.63 10.85
CA LEU A 275 19.49 4.29 9.61
C LEU A 275 19.16 2.79 9.50
N ALA A 276 20.08 1.93 9.96
CA ALA A 276 19.85 0.48 10.01
C ALA A 276 18.69 0.10 10.95
N GLN A 277 18.59 0.74 12.12
CA GLN A 277 17.46 0.54 13.04
C GLN A 277 16.15 0.99 12.39
N LEU A 278 16.15 2.15 11.70
CA LEU A 278 14.98 2.62 11.00
C LEU A 278 14.49 1.63 9.93
N VAL A 279 15.39 1.08 9.11
CA VAL A 279 15.03 0.07 8.10
C VAL A 279 14.50 -1.21 8.75
N ALA A 280 15.12 -1.67 9.84
CA ALA A 280 14.65 -2.83 10.58
C ALA A 280 13.24 -2.63 11.15
N GLU A 281 12.97 -1.47 11.74
CA GLU A 281 11.64 -1.11 12.28
C GLU A 281 10.57 -0.98 11.19
N LEU A 282 10.94 -0.43 10.02
CA LEU A 282 10.05 -0.36 8.87
C LEU A 282 9.72 -1.76 8.32
N GLY A 283 10.70 -2.66 8.23
CA GLY A 283 10.49 -4.06 7.86
C GLY A 283 9.62 -4.81 8.87
N ALA A 284 9.87 -4.62 10.17
CA ALA A 284 9.04 -5.18 11.23
C ALA A 284 7.60 -4.67 11.17
N ALA A 285 7.40 -3.38 10.85
CA ALA A 285 6.07 -2.82 10.64
C ALA A 285 5.36 -3.46 9.44
N ALA A 286 6.03 -3.63 8.30
CA ALA A 286 5.47 -4.30 7.14
C ALA A 286 5.05 -5.74 7.47
N ASN A 287 5.89 -6.49 8.18
CA ASN A 287 5.58 -7.86 8.59
C ASN A 287 4.34 -7.96 9.49
N ARG A 288 4.09 -6.96 10.37
CA ARG A 288 2.85 -6.91 11.16
C ARG A 288 1.63 -6.78 10.27
N GLU A 289 1.69 -5.92 9.25
CA GLU A 289 0.59 -5.76 8.30
C GLU A 289 0.33 -7.01 7.47
N PHE A 290 1.39 -7.69 7.02
CA PHE A 290 1.27 -8.97 6.33
C PHE A 290 0.63 -10.03 7.22
N ALA A 291 1.00 -10.10 8.50
CA ALA A 291 0.40 -11.04 9.44
C ALA A 291 -1.09 -10.78 9.69
N ILE A 292 -1.50 -9.50 9.77
CA ILE A 292 -2.91 -9.11 9.88
C ILE A 292 -3.68 -9.57 8.64
N TYR A 293 -3.15 -9.30 7.45
CA TYR A 293 -3.76 -9.74 6.20
C TYR A 293 -3.92 -11.27 6.14
N THR A 294 -2.85 -12.01 6.40
CA THR A 294 -2.87 -13.48 6.35
C THR A 294 -3.94 -14.04 7.30
N LYS A 295 -4.04 -13.50 8.51
CA LYS A 295 -5.04 -13.93 9.50
C LYS A 295 -6.48 -13.65 9.07
N GLN A 296 -6.72 -12.54 8.37
CA GLN A 296 -8.07 -12.02 8.16
C GLN A 296 -8.61 -12.20 6.74
N PHE A 297 -7.75 -12.39 5.75
CA PHE A 297 -8.14 -12.42 4.33
C PHE A 297 -7.68 -13.69 3.62
N SER A 298 -6.47 -14.18 3.91
CA SER A 298 -5.92 -15.33 3.19
C SER A 298 -6.75 -16.60 3.39
N GLY A 299 -7.18 -17.22 2.29
CA GLY A 299 -8.00 -18.44 2.29
C GLY A 299 -9.44 -18.25 2.78
N GLN A 300 -9.88 -17.01 3.02
CA GLN A 300 -11.21 -16.70 3.56
C GLN A 300 -12.20 -16.31 2.45
N SER A 301 -13.50 -16.47 2.72
CA SER A 301 -14.54 -16.05 1.76
C SER A 301 -14.62 -14.53 1.65
N ARG A 302 -14.50 -14.03 0.41
CA ARG A 302 -14.57 -12.60 0.04
C ARG A 302 -15.89 -11.93 0.44
N GLU A 303 -17.01 -12.66 0.47
CA GLU A 303 -18.34 -12.14 0.82
C GLU A 303 -18.46 -11.63 2.26
N THR A 304 -17.56 -12.05 3.14
CA THR A 304 -17.61 -11.75 4.57
C THR A 304 -16.46 -10.86 5.03
N ARG A 305 -15.64 -10.35 4.09
CA ARG A 305 -14.44 -9.59 4.42
C ARG A 305 -14.74 -8.11 4.61
N ASP A 306 -14.07 -7.51 5.58
CA ASP A 306 -14.17 -6.09 5.86
C ASP A 306 -13.22 -5.29 4.96
N LEU A 307 -13.78 -4.62 3.94
CA LEU A 307 -13.02 -3.75 3.04
C LEU A 307 -12.33 -2.60 3.77
N SER A 308 -12.91 -2.09 4.87
CA SER A 308 -12.32 -0.98 5.61
C SER A 308 -11.01 -1.40 6.29
N GLN A 309 -10.95 -2.65 6.75
CA GLN A 309 -9.75 -3.22 7.33
C GLN A 309 -8.65 -3.44 6.28
N LEU A 310 -8.98 -3.95 5.09
CA LEU A 310 -8.02 -4.08 4.01
C LEU A 310 -7.52 -2.71 3.51
N SER A 311 -8.40 -1.72 3.42
CA SER A 311 -8.01 -0.34 3.12
C SER A 311 -7.01 0.21 4.13
N ALA A 312 -7.20 -0.07 5.42
CA ALA A 312 -6.29 0.38 6.47
C ALA A 312 -4.91 -0.29 6.39
N ILE A 313 -4.85 -1.58 6.02
CA ILE A 313 -3.59 -2.30 5.75
C ILE A 313 -2.86 -1.65 4.58
N LEU A 314 -3.56 -1.43 3.46
CA LEU A 314 -3.01 -0.79 2.26
C LEU A 314 -2.47 0.61 2.56
N ASP A 315 -3.24 1.43 3.28
CA ASP A 315 -2.81 2.78 3.65
C ASP A 315 -1.54 2.76 4.52
N ARG A 316 -1.40 1.80 5.45
CA ARG A 316 -0.17 1.64 6.25
C ARG A 316 1.00 1.19 5.41
N LEU A 317 0.80 0.22 4.50
CA LEU A 317 1.86 -0.23 3.58
C LEU A 317 2.32 0.90 2.65
N ASP A 318 1.41 1.71 2.13
CA ASP A 318 1.74 2.89 1.30
C ASP A 318 2.67 3.85 2.07
N GLU A 319 2.42 4.08 3.36
CA GLU A 319 3.29 4.94 4.18
C GLU A 319 4.65 4.33 4.50
N LEU A 320 4.75 2.99 4.56
CA LEU A 320 6.02 2.29 4.68
C LEU A 320 6.82 2.36 3.37
N GLU A 321 6.15 2.15 2.23
CA GLU A 321 6.75 2.26 0.88
C GLU A 321 7.39 3.62 0.66
N ARG A 322 6.68 4.71 1.01
CA ARG A 322 7.20 6.08 0.87
C ARG A 322 8.45 6.31 1.69
N GLN A 323 8.49 5.75 2.91
CA GLN A 323 9.63 5.91 3.80
C GLN A 323 10.83 5.12 3.30
N MET A 324 10.63 3.85 2.95
CA MET A 324 11.67 2.98 2.41
C MET A 324 12.23 3.53 1.08
N THR A 325 11.37 4.10 0.22
CA THR A 325 11.79 4.76 -1.04
C THR A 325 12.69 5.97 -0.79
N ARG A 326 12.44 6.76 0.27
CA ARG A 326 13.29 7.91 0.60
C ARG A 326 14.64 7.51 1.17
N ILE A 327 14.70 6.35 1.83
CA ILE A 327 15.94 5.78 2.35
C ILE A 327 16.77 5.18 1.21
N ASP A 328 16.09 4.68 0.18
CA ASP A 328 16.70 4.04 -0.98
C ASP A 328 17.66 4.98 -1.71
N GLY A 329 18.90 4.53 -1.87
CA GLY A 329 20.01 5.33 -2.40
C GLY A 329 21.37 4.68 -2.14
N ALA A 330 22.46 5.34 -2.56
CA ALA A 330 23.81 4.74 -2.54
C ALA A 330 24.31 4.33 -1.14
N ASN A 331 23.76 4.90 -0.06
CA ASN A 331 24.13 4.59 1.33
C ASN A 331 23.00 3.88 2.09
N ALA A 332 21.99 3.35 1.38
CA ALA A 332 20.91 2.61 2.02
C ALA A 332 21.44 1.31 2.66
N PRO A 333 20.94 0.91 3.83
CA PRO A 333 21.19 -0.43 4.36
C PRO A 333 20.78 -1.50 3.35
N ALA A 334 21.58 -2.58 3.24
CA ALA A 334 21.41 -3.63 2.23
C ALA A 334 19.98 -4.21 2.19
N ASP A 335 19.35 -4.35 3.36
CA ASP A 335 18.02 -4.95 3.50
C ASP A 335 16.89 -4.04 2.97
N ASN A 336 17.13 -2.72 2.80
CA ASN A 336 16.07 -1.79 2.42
C ASN A 336 15.48 -2.09 1.04
N ALA A 337 16.34 -2.38 0.06
CA ALA A 337 15.90 -2.66 -1.31
C ALA A 337 15.00 -3.91 -1.36
N GLY A 338 15.38 -4.97 -0.64
CA GLY A 338 14.59 -6.19 -0.52
C GLY A 338 13.24 -5.94 0.17
N ASN A 339 13.26 -5.23 1.30
CA ASN A 339 12.03 -4.87 2.04
C ASN A 339 11.09 -4.02 1.19
N LEU A 340 11.62 -3.00 0.51
CA LEU A 340 10.85 -2.09 -0.34
C LEU A 340 10.17 -2.84 -1.50
N ARG A 341 10.90 -3.75 -2.14
CA ARG A 341 10.34 -4.62 -3.19
C ARG A 341 9.17 -5.45 -2.66
N ILE A 342 9.37 -6.16 -1.55
CA ILE A 342 8.31 -6.99 -0.93
C ILE A 342 7.07 -6.15 -0.60
N VAL A 343 7.26 -4.95 -0.05
CA VAL A 343 6.14 -4.04 0.27
C VAL A 343 5.39 -3.63 -1.00
N ARG A 344 6.08 -3.23 -2.08
CA ARG A 344 5.45 -2.83 -3.35
C ARG A 344 4.66 -3.97 -4.00
N ASP A 345 5.26 -5.14 -4.03
CA ASP A 345 4.66 -6.37 -4.55
C ASP A 345 3.38 -6.71 -3.78
N THR A 346 3.44 -6.59 -2.46
CA THR A 346 2.31 -6.87 -1.57
C THR A 346 1.19 -5.83 -1.70
N ILE A 347 1.53 -4.54 -1.84
CA ILE A 347 0.53 -3.49 -2.11
C ILE A 347 -0.25 -3.82 -3.38
N THR A 348 0.45 -4.21 -4.46
CA THR A 348 -0.19 -4.57 -5.73
C THR A 348 -1.15 -5.75 -5.55
N LEU A 349 -0.70 -6.81 -4.85
CA LEU A 349 -1.54 -7.96 -4.52
C LEU A 349 -2.80 -7.57 -3.74
N TYR A 350 -2.64 -6.76 -2.69
CA TYR A 350 -3.73 -6.38 -1.81
C TYR A 350 -4.71 -5.40 -2.48
N CYS A 351 -4.24 -4.54 -3.39
CA CYS A 351 -5.11 -3.72 -4.23
C CYS A 351 -6.00 -4.59 -5.13
N ASN A 352 -5.43 -5.62 -5.76
CA ASN A 352 -6.21 -6.57 -6.57
C ASN A 352 -7.24 -7.34 -5.73
N GLU A 353 -6.87 -7.76 -4.51
CA GLU A 353 -7.81 -8.42 -3.60
C GLU A 353 -8.92 -7.47 -3.15
N TRP A 354 -8.58 -6.20 -2.88
CA TRP A 354 -9.57 -5.19 -2.54
C TRP A 354 -10.61 -5.01 -3.66
N ASP A 355 -10.16 -4.90 -4.92
CA ASP A 355 -11.05 -4.81 -6.08
C ASP A 355 -11.93 -6.05 -6.20
N ALA A 356 -11.37 -7.24 -6.00
CA ALA A 356 -12.10 -8.50 -6.07
C ALA A 356 -13.18 -8.60 -4.98
N ILE A 357 -12.87 -8.22 -3.74
CA ILE A 357 -13.83 -8.18 -2.63
C ILE A 357 -14.91 -7.13 -2.93
N SER A 358 -14.51 -5.93 -3.34
CA SER A 358 -15.43 -4.83 -3.68
C SER A 358 -16.41 -5.24 -4.78
N ALA A 359 -15.94 -5.91 -5.83
CA ALA A 359 -16.79 -6.42 -6.90
C ALA A 359 -17.81 -7.48 -6.42
N VAL A 360 -17.45 -8.34 -5.46
CA VAL A 360 -18.36 -9.33 -4.89
C VAL A 360 -19.40 -8.67 -4.00
N LEU A 361 -18.99 -7.77 -3.10
CA LEU A 361 -19.90 -7.09 -2.18
C LEU A 361 -20.89 -6.18 -2.91
N ASN A 362 -20.45 -5.49 -3.96
CA ASN A 362 -21.32 -4.64 -4.77
C ASN A 362 -22.32 -5.42 -5.65
N LYS A 363 -22.10 -6.72 -5.89
CA LYS A 363 -23.04 -7.60 -6.61
C LYS A 363 -24.09 -8.23 -5.68
N GLY A 364 -23.82 -8.28 -4.38
CA GLY A 364 -24.73 -8.81 -3.36
C GLY A 364 -25.61 -7.75 -2.70
N ALA A 365 -25.36 -6.46 -2.97
CA ALA A 365 -26.19 -5.31 -2.60
C ALA A 365 -27.15 -4.97 -3.75
#